data_AF-A0A1S0THN4-F1
#
_entry.id   AF-A0A1S0THN4-F1
#
_cell.length_a   1.000
_cell.length_b   1.000
_cell.length_c   1.000
_cell.angle_alpha   90.00
_cell.angle_beta   90.00
_cell.angle_gamma   90.00
#
_symmetry.space_group_name_H-M   'P 1'
#
loop_
_entity.id
_entity.type
_entity.pdbx_description
1 polymer ?
#
loop_
_entity_poly.entity_id
_entity_poly.type
_entity_poly.pdbx_seq_one_letter_code
_entity_poly.pdbx_strand_id
1 'polypeptide(L)'
;MGVNAPLDGRLFFSVERFDYTKGIKEKLLAYKNYFEKYPERIGKDVLYQVAVINRRAVDTYRVYQDECILLAEGINKVCTCPTRPNWKPLIFQTEGLPRKELIACYLAMDIGIVTPKKDGMNLVAKEMLLCNPNAGLILSTGAGSEVQFSRAGLYQENGEQCYKRIINLYDLDSYSDAFYQAAIQDLAIRRANGSKLHKFILSNDIEKWSAAFLDPSWTHEVIRSIEVKTLEDFYTIMLQTRNIRRQIVERVLKGFPVRSHFGISLKNALDSLTRSCEANTTMINLRTSSDESIMDYASFDIKNELDEFEKDLSFLKFIASDNVYNIEQFVDVSLFL
;
A
#
# COMPACT_ATOMS: atom_id res chain seq x y z
N MET A 1 -21.40 -17.46 -20.23
CA MET A 1 -22.58 -18.22 -19.75
C MET A 1 -23.42 -18.83 -20.88
N GLY A 2 -23.64 -18.11 -21.99
CA GLY A 2 -24.42 -18.60 -23.14
C GLY A 2 -25.92 -18.40 -22.96
N VAL A 3 -26.72 -18.73 -23.98
CA VAL A 3 -28.18 -18.62 -23.94
C VAL A 3 -28.77 -19.56 -22.87
N ASN A 4 -29.83 -19.13 -22.19
CA ASN A 4 -30.51 -19.89 -21.12
C ASN A 4 -29.59 -20.39 -20.01
N ALA A 5 -28.65 -19.56 -19.54
CA ALA A 5 -27.74 -19.91 -18.44
C ALA A 5 -28.52 -20.34 -17.17
N PRO A 6 -28.05 -21.37 -16.42
CA PRO A 6 -28.72 -21.79 -15.19
C PRO A 6 -28.70 -20.67 -14.15
N LEU A 7 -29.78 -20.52 -13.38
CA LEU A 7 -29.89 -19.47 -12.34
C LEU A 7 -28.82 -19.59 -11.24
N ASP A 8 -28.38 -20.82 -10.97
CA ASP A 8 -27.32 -21.11 -10.01
C ASP A 8 -25.93 -21.13 -10.64
N GLY A 9 -25.79 -20.82 -11.94
CA GLY A 9 -24.51 -20.67 -12.61
C GLY A 9 -23.78 -19.40 -12.19
N ARG A 10 -22.45 -19.43 -12.25
CA ARG A 10 -21.57 -18.32 -11.84
C ARG A 10 -20.58 -17.95 -12.93
N LEU A 11 -20.43 -16.65 -13.14
CA LEU A 11 -19.35 -16.07 -13.92
C LEU A 11 -18.17 -15.73 -13.01
N PHE A 12 -17.12 -16.56 -13.11
CA PHE A 12 -15.82 -16.23 -12.56
C PHE A 12 -15.05 -15.35 -13.54
N PHE A 13 -14.42 -14.29 -13.05
CA PHE A 13 -13.62 -13.40 -13.88
C PHE A 13 -12.20 -13.23 -13.31
N SER A 14 -11.22 -13.30 -14.19
CA SER A 14 -9.82 -13.08 -13.87
C SER A 14 -9.12 -12.34 -15.00
N VAL A 15 -8.30 -11.35 -14.66
CA VAL A 15 -7.54 -10.56 -15.62
C VAL A 15 -6.15 -10.25 -15.08
N GLU A 16 -5.13 -10.59 -15.85
CA GLU A 16 -3.74 -10.31 -15.50
C GLU A 16 -2.83 -10.33 -16.74
N ARG A 17 -1.59 -9.87 -16.57
CA ARG A 17 -0.53 -10.09 -17.57
C ARG A 17 -0.18 -11.58 -17.61
N PHE A 18 0.18 -12.10 -18.77
CA PHE A 18 0.49 -13.51 -18.97
C PHE A 18 1.91 -13.87 -18.50
N ASP A 19 2.12 -13.73 -17.18
CA ASP A 19 3.40 -13.85 -16.49
C ASP A 19 3.36 -15.02 -15.49
N TYR A 20 4.45 -15.79 -15.38
CA TYR A 20 4.53 -16.98 -14.52
C TYR A 20 4.35 -16.68 -13.02
N THR A 21 4.55 -15.43 -12.60
CA THR A 21 4.30 -14.97 -11.23
C THR A 21 2.81 -14.88 -10.89
N LYS A 22 1.93 -14.91 -11.90
CA LYS A 22 0.49 -14.74 -11.75
C LYS A 22 -0.29 -16.00 -11.41
N GLY A 23 0.37 -17.16 -11.42
CA GLY A 23 -0.26 -18.41 -10.98
C GLY A 23 -1.41 -18.88 -11.89
N ILE A 24 -1.40 -18.48 -13.17
CA ILE A 24 -2.45 -18.84 -14.14
C ILE A 24 -2.49 -20.35 -14.35
N LYS A 25 -1.34 -21.01 -14.54
CA LYS A 25 -1.24 -22.47 -14.66
C LYS A 25 -1.92 -23.18 -13.49
N GLU A 26 -1.59 -22.80 -12.26
CA GLU A 26 -2.14 -23.39 -11.04
C GLU A 26 -3.65 -23.16 -10.92
N LYS A 27 -4.12 -21.95 -11.26
CA LYS A 27 -5.56 -21.63 -11.34
C LYS A 27 -6.28 -22.50 -12.35
N LEU A 28 -5.72 -22.72 -13.53
CA LEU A 28 -6.30 -23.58 -14.56
C LEU A 28 -6.35 -25.05 -14.11
N LEU A 29 -5.30 -25.55 -13.46
CA LEU A 29 -5.27 -26.90 -12.89
C LEU A 29 -6.35 -27.08 -11.80
N ALA A 30 -6.47 -26.12 -10.88
CA ALA A 30 -7.50 -26.12 -9.86
C ALA A 30 -8.91 -26.01 -10.47
N TYR A 31 -9.09 -25.20 -11.52
CA TYR A 31 -10.36 -25.08 -12.21
C TYR A 31 -10.75 -26.35 -13.00
N LYS A 32 -9.77 -27.11 -13.48
CA LYS A 32 -10.00 -28.45 -14.02
C LYS A 32 -10.46 -29.41 -12.91
N ASN A 33 -9.71 -29.48 -11.81
CA ASN A 33 -10.01 -30.36 -10.66
C ASN A 33 -11.36 -30.01 -10.00
N TYR A 34 -11.76 -28.74 -10.03
CA TYR A 34 -13.07 -28.26 -9.60
C TYR A 34 -14.22 -29.01 -10.27
N PHE A 35 -14.18 -29.23 -11.58
CA PHE A 35 -15.23 -29.99 -12.27
C PHE A 35 -15.12 -31.50 -12.07
N GLU A 36 -13.91 -32.02 -11.83
CA GLU A 36 -13.72 -33.43 -11.50
C GLU A 36 -14.29 -33.74 -10.10
N LYS A 37 -14.10 -32.83 -9.14
CA LYS A 37 -14.57 -32.95 -7.76
C LYS A 37 -16.05 -32.60 -7.59
N TYR A 38 -16.55 -31.64 -8.36
CA TYR A 38 -17.93 -31.12 -8.30
C TYR A 38 -18.62 -31.17 -9.68
N PRO A 39 -18.92 -32.39 -10.19
CA PRO A 39 -19.48 -32.57 -11.53
C PRO A 39 -20.87 -31.92 -11.69
N GLU A 40 -21.60 -31.64 -10.60
CA GLU A 40 -22.89 -30.94 -10.63
C GLU A 40 -22.79 -29.47 -11.07
N ARG A 41 -21.56 -28.94 -11.17
CA ARG A 41 -21.26 -27.58 -11.63
C ARG A 41 -21.00 -27.52 -13.15
N ILE A 42 -20.81 -28.67 -13.81
CA ILE A 42 -20.67 -28.78 -15.26
C ILE A 42 -21.95 -28.26 -15.94
N GLY A 43 -21.79 -27.44 -16.99
CA GLY A 43 -22.90 -26.78 -17.68
C GLY A 43 -23.39 -25.49 -17.01
N LYS A 44 -22.88 -25.15 -15.82
CA LYS A 44 -23.32 -23.98 -15.04
C LYS A 44 -22.26 -22.88 -15.04
N ASP A 45 -21.10 -23.18 -14.49
CA ASP A 45 -20.09 -22.17 -14.18
C ASP A 45 -19.17 -21.90 -15.36
N VAL A 46 -18.70 -20.66 -15.48
CA VAL A 46 -17.75 -20.26 -16.51
C VAL A 46 -16.68 -19.38 -15.90
N LEU A 47 -15.42 -19.71 -16.20
CA LEU A 47 -14.27 -18.85 -15.95
C LEU A 47 -13.96 -18.07 -17.22
N TYR A 48 -14.02 -16.76 -17.13
CA TYR A 48 -13.44 -15.88 -18.13
C TYR A 48 -12.07 -15.38 -17.64
N GLN A 49 -11.02 -15.94 -18.23
CA GLN A 49 -9.63 -15.60 -17.95
C GLN A 49 -9.07 -14.76 -19.10
N VAL A 50 -8.68 -13.52 -18.78
CA VAL A 50 -7.92 -12.65 -19.67
C VAL A 50 -6.46 -12.69 -19.23
N ALA A 51 -5.58 -13.16 -20.09
CA ALA A 51 -4.15 -13.32 -19.85
C ALA A 51 -3.35 -12.60 -20.95
N VAL A 52 -3.07 -11.31 -20.74
CA VAL A 52 -2.50 -10.45 -21.80
C VAL A 52 -1.07 -10.86 -22.12
N ILE A 53 -0.81 -11.33 -23.34
CA ILE A 53 0.52 -11.77 -23.78
C ILE A 53 1.54 -10.65 -23.58
N ASN A 54 2.67 -11.00 -22.98
CA ASN A 54 3.80 -10.11 -22.77
C ASN A 54 5.12 -10.88 -22.86
N ARG A 55 6.20 -10.18 -23.23
CA ARG A 55 7.58 -10.70 -23.16
C ARG A 55 7.82 -12.05 -23.85
N ARG A 56 7.11 -12.34 -24.95
CA ARG A 56 7.20 -13.64 -25.66
C ARG A 56 8.59 -13.96 -26.23
N ALA A 57 9.45 -12.95 -26.40
CA ALA A 57 10.85 -13.15 -26.79
C ALA A 57 11.70 -13.82 -25.70
N VAL A 58 11.21 -13.90 -24.46
CA VAL A 58 11.89 -14.59 -23.35
C VAL A 58 11.35 -16.02 -23.26
N ASP A 59 12.24 -17.01 -23.37
CA ASP A 59 11.85 -18.43 -23.46
C ASP A 59 10.99 -18.90 -22.29
N THR A 60 11.32 -18.50 -21.06
CA THR A 60 10.55 -18.89 -19.87
C THR A 60 9.12 -18.37 -19.90
N TYR A 61 8.88 -17.18 -20.46
CA TYR A 61 7.54 -16.65 -20.66
C TYR A 61 6.80 -17.42 -21.76
N ARG A 62 7.46 -17.67 -22.89
CA ARG A 62 6.87 -18.40 -24.02
C ARG A 62 6.44 -19.80 -23.61
N VAL A 63 7.32 -20.58 -22.99
CA VAL A 63 7.01 -21.95 -22.54
C VAL A 63 5.84 -21.96 -21.56
N TYR A 64 5.85 -21.06 -20.57
CA TYR A 64 4.74 -20.95 -19.61
C TYR A 64 3.40 -20.59 -20.28
N GLN A 65 3.44 -19.65 -21.23
CA GLN A 65 2.26 -19.22 -21.99
C GLN A 65 1.69 -20.36 -22.82
N ASP A 66 2.54 -21.05 -23.59
CA ASP A 66 2.15 -22.16 -24.44
C ASP A 66 1.58 -23.33 -23.61
N GLU A 67 2.17 -23.66 -22.47
CA GLU A 67 1.64 -24.66 -21.53
C GLU A 67 0.24 -24.29 -21.01
N CYS A 68 0.03 -23.02 -20.63
CA CYS A 68 -1.25 -22.55 -20.13
C CYS A 68 -2.34 -22.58 -21.22
N ILE A 69 -1.98 -22.21 -22.46
CA ILE A 69 -2.90 -22.27 -23.61
C ILE A 69 -3.33 -23.71 -23.87
N LEU A 70 -2.38 -24.65 -23.92
CA LEU A 70 -2.68 -26.08 -24.09
C LEU A 70 -3.56 -26.63 -22.97
N LEU A 71 -3.30 -26.22 -21.73
CA LEU A 71 -4.13 -26.61 -20.59
C LEU A 71 -5.56 -26.06 -20.71
N ALA A 72 -5.71 -24.79 -21.11
CA ALA A 72 -7.01 -24.16 -21.30
C ALA A 72 -7.85 -24.85 -22.39
N GLU A 73 -7.21 -25.23 -23.50
CA GLU A 73 -7.85 -26.05 -24.54
C GLU A 73 -8.25 -27.43 -24.01
N GLY A 74 -7.38 -28.07 -23.22
CA GLY A 74 -7.65 -29.36 -22.60
C GLY A 74 -8.88 -29.34 -21.68
N ILE A 75 -9.03 -28.29 -20.86
CA ILE A 75 -10.20 -28.10 -19.99
C ILE A 75 -11.48 -28.07 -20.82
N ASN A 76 -11.51 -27.26 -21.88
CA ASN A 76 -12.69 -27.15 -22.76
C ASN A 76 -13.00 -28.44 -23.54
N LYS A 77 -12.00 -29.28 -23.83
CA LYS A 77 -12.19 -30.57 -24.50
C LYS A 77 -12.76 -31.64 -23.56
N VAL A 78 -12.32 -31.66 -22.31
CA VAL A 78 -12.71 -32.70 -21.33
C VAL A 78 -14.03 -32.34 -20.64
N CYS A 79 -14.19 -31.09 -20.23
CA CYS A 79 -15.37 -30.63 -19.49
C CYS A 79 -16.46 -30.19 -20.47
N THR A 80 -17.28 -31.15 -20.91
CA THR A 80 -18.41 -30.93 -21.82
C THR A 80 -19.73 -31.23 -21.13
N CYS A 81 -20.82 -30.58 -21.59
CA CYS A 81 -22.14 -30.75 -21.03
C CYS A 81 -23.11 -31.25 -22.11
N PRO A 82 -23.63 -32.50 -22.02
CA PRO A 82 -24.52 -33.06 -23.04
C PRO A 82 -25.79 -32.22 -23.27
N THR A 83 -26.33 -31.61 -22.21
CA THR A 83 -27.54 -30.76 -22.29
C THR A 83 -27.24 -29.34 -22.79
N ARG A 84 -25.97 -28.94 -22.84
CA ARG A 84 -25.51 -27.63 -23.31
C ARG A 84 -24.25 -27.79 -24.18
N PRO A 85 -24.37 -28.29 -25.41
CA PRO A 85 -23.22 -28.62 -26.26
C PRO A 85 -22.34 -27.40 -26.60
N ASN A 86 -22.90 -26.19 -26.58
CA ASN A 86 -22.18 -24.94 -26.83
C ASN A 86 -21.58 -24.30 -25.56
N TRP A 87 -21.83 -24.86 -24.37
CA TRP A 87 -21.24 -24.34 -23.14
C TRP A 87 -19.75 -24.67 -23.11
N LYS A 88 -18.95 -23.65 -22.80
CA LYS A 88 -17.51 -23.80 -22.53
C LYS A 88 -17.25 -23.38 -21.09
N PRO A 89 -16.61 -24.25 -20.28
CA PRO A 89 -16.27 -23.92 -18.89
C PRO A 89 -15.26 -22.78 -18.80
N LEU A 90 -14.39 -22.62 -19.82
CA LEU A 90 -13.31 -21.66 -19.81
C LEU A 90 -13.31 -20.83 -21.12
N ILE A 91 -13.40 -19.51 -20.96
CA ILE A 91 -13.09 -18.55 -22.02
C ILE A 91 -11.69 -18.02 -21.70
N PHE A 92 -10.70 -18.35 -22.53
CA PHE A 92 -9.31 -17.94 -22.34
C PHE A 92 -8.91 -16.94 -23.42
N GLN A 93 -8.75 -15.68 -23.03
CA GLN A 93 -8.46 -14.56 -23.94
C GLN A 93 -7.04 -14.07 -23.72
N THR A 94 -6.25 -14.02 -24.79
CA THR A 94 -4.84 -13.59 -24.72
C THR A 94 -4.62 -12.13 -25.10
N GLU A 95 -5.61 -11.51 -25.72
CA GLU A 95 -5.60 -10.09 -26.05
C GLU A 95 -6.11 -9.26 -24.86
N GLY A 96 -5.55 -8.06 -24.71
CA GLY A 96 -6.05 -7.09 -23.75
C GLY A 96 -7.47 -6.65 -24.08
N LEU A 97 -8.27 -6.37 -23.04
CA LEU A 97 -9.58 -5.77 -23.20
C LEU A 97 -9.47 -4.24 -23.22
N PRO A 98 -10.17 -3.55 -24.14
CA PRO A 98 -10.43 -2.14 -24.00
C PRO A 98 -11.06 -1.82 -22.64
N ARG A 99 -10.74 -0.66 -22.07
CA ARG A 99 -11.18 -0.29 -20.70
C ARG A 99 -12.69 -0.44 -20.48
N LYS A 100 -13.51 -0.07 -21.47
CA LYS A 100 -14.98 -0.19 -21.37
C LYS A 100 -15.42 -1.66 -21.23
N GLU A 101 -14.82 -2.58 -21.98
CA GLU A 101 -15.11 -4.00 -21.91
C GLU A 101 -14.59 -4.62 -20.61
N LEU A 102 -13.42 -4.19 -20.14
CA LEU A 102 -12.87 -4.61 -18.85
C LEU A 102 -13.82 -4.24 -17.70
N ILE A 103 -14.31 -2.99 -17.68
CA ILE A 103 -15.29 -2.54 -16.67
C ILE A 103 -16.60 -3.33 -16.79
N ALA A 104 -17.06 -3.61 -18.01
CA ALA A 104 -18.25 -4.44 -18.21
C ALA A 104 -18.05 -5.85 -17.62
N CYS A 105 -16.87 -6.43 -17.75
CA CYS A 105 -16.54 -7.72 -17.13
C CYS A 105 -16.54 -7.63 -15.60
N TYR A 106 -15.95 -6.57 -15.01
CA TYR A 106 -16.00 -6.34 -13.57
C TYR A 106 -17.44 -6.20 -13.05
N LEU A 107 -18.30 -5.49 -13.78
CA LEU A 107 -19.72 -5.33 -13.43
C LEU A 107 -20.52 -6.64 -13.58
N ALA A 108 -20.17 -7.48 -14.56
CA ALA A 108 -20.90 -8.70 -14.87
C ALA A 108 -20.48 -9.91 -14.04
N MET A 109 -19.26 -9.92 -13.47
CA MET A 109 -18.75 -11.08 -12.73
C MET A 109 -19.56 -11.35 -11.46
N ASP A 110 -19.76 -12.62 -11.15
CA ASP A 110 -20.24 -13.03 -9.83
C ASP A 110 -19.08 -13.13 -8.84
N ILE A 111 -17.92 -13.59 -9.31
CA ILE A 111 -16.76 -13.88 -8.46
C ILE A 111 -15.49 -13.43 -9.19
N GLY A 112 -14.74 -12.51 -8.58
CA GLY A 112 -13.39 -12.15 -9.03
C GLY A 112 -12.36 -13.16 -8.54
N ILE A 113 -11.35 -13.45 -9.35
CA ILE A 113 -10.25 -14.36 -8.97
C ILE A 113 -8.91 -13.66 -9.15
N VAL A 114 -8.17 -13.55 -8.05
CA VAL A 114 -6.84 -12.95 -8.03
C VAL A 114 -5.91 -13.84 -7.22
N THR A 115 -5.16 -14.70 -7.93
CA THR A 115 -4.32 -15.70 -7.26
C THR A 115 -2.87 -15.69 -7.76
N PRO A 116 -2.15 -14.55 -7.67
CA PRO A 116 -0.74 -14.54 -7.98
C PRO A 116 0.04 -15.39 -6.98
N LYS A 117 1.20 -15.91 -7.42
CA LYS A 117 2.20 -16.53 -6.54
C LYS A 117 2.82 -15.48 -5.63
N LYS A 118 3.22 -14.35 -6.23
CA LYS A 118 3.74 -13.15 -5.55
C LYS A 118 3.39 -11.90 -6.36
N ASP A 119 2.79 -10.92 -5.70
CA ASP A 119 2.42 -9.62 -6.26
C ASP A 119 2.43 -8.57 -5.14
N GLY A 120 3.14 -7.46 -5.34
CA GLY A 120 3.33 -6.45 -4.30
C GLY A 120 2.03 -5.82 -3.78
N MET A 121 0.97 -5.81 -4.60
CA MET A 121 -0.37 -5.36 -4.20
C MET A 121 -1.46 -6.14 -4.92
N ASN A 122 -1.47 -6.06 -6.25
CA ASN A 122 -2.60 -6.43 -7.11
C ASN A 122 -3.79 -5.46 -7.02
N LEU A 123 -3.82 -4.49 -7.94
CA LEU A 123 -4.89 -3.48 -8.04
C LEU A 123 -6.15 -4.05 -8.69
N VAL A 124 -6.05 -5.10 -9.51
CA VAL A 124 -7.20 -5.76 -10.14
C VAL A 124 -8.20 -6.23 -9.09
N ALA A 125 -7.73 -6.82 -7.97
CA ALA A 125 -8.61 -7.19 -6.87
C ALA A 125 -9.43 -6.00 -6.33
N LYS A 126 -8.81 -4.82 -6.24
CA LYS A 126 -9.47 -3.61 -5.76
C LYS A 126 -10.43 -3.05 -6.80
N GLU A 127 -10.03 -3.00 -8.07
CA GLU A 127 -10.86 -2.55 -9.18
C GLU A 127 -12.13 -3.39 -9.31
N MET A 128 -11.99 -4.72 -9.19
CA MET A 128 -13.10 -5.67 -9.21
C MET A 128 -14.18 -5.31 -8.18
N LEU A 129 -13.79 -5.14 -6.91
CA LEU A 129 -14.75 -4.85 -5.83
C LEU A 129 -15.15 -3.37 -5.78
N LEU A 130 -14.36 -2.48 -6.36
CA LEU A 130 -14.74 -1.09 -6.58
C LEU A 130 -15.88 -1.00 -7.59
N CYS A 131 -15.77 -1.71 -8.73
CA CYS A 131 -16.80 -1.71 -9.76
C CYS A 131 -18.04 -2.50 -9.34
N ASN A 132 -17.88 -3.67 -8.72
CA ASN A 132 -18.98 -4.54 -8.33
C ASN A 132 -18.90 -4.93 -6.84
N PRO A 133 -19.53 -4.16 -5.95
CA PRO A 133 -19.59 -4.48 -4.52
C PRO A 133 -20.47 -5.69 -4.21
N ASN A 134 -21.16 -6.26 -5.20
CA ASN A 134 -22.01 -7.45 -5.03
C ASN A 134 -21.27 -8.77 -5.34
N ALA A 135 -20.06 -8.69 -5.90
CA ALA A 135 -19.27 -9.84 -6.27
C ALA A 135 -18.55 -10.49 -5.08
N GLY A 136 -18.30 -11.79 -5.19
CA GLY A 136 -17.37 -12.50 -4.33
C GLY A 136 -15.92 -12.35 -4.80
N LEU A 137 -14.98 -12.77 -3.97
CA LEU A 137 -13.56 -12.73 -4.30
C LEU A 137 -12.87 -14.03 -3.86
N ILE A 138 -12.04 -14.58 -4.74
CA ILE A 138 -11.03 -15.59 -4.42
C ILE A 138 -9.66 -14.91 -4.50
N LEU A 139 -8.91 -14.90 -3.39
CA LEU A 139 -7.70 -14.10 -3.25
C LEU A 139 -6.54 -14.91 -2.66
N SER A 140 -5.38 -14.88 -3.31
CA SER A 140 -4.16 -15.53 -2.82
C SER A 140 -3.44 -14.68 -1.77
N THR A 141 -2.88 -15.34 -0.75
CA THR A 141 -1.95 -14.73 0.21
C THR A 141 -0.69 -14.16 -0.45
N GLY A 142 -0.40 -14.56 -1.70
CA GLY A 142 0.66 -13.99 -2.52
C GLY A 142 0.39 -12.57 -3.02
N ALA A 143 -0.82 -12.01 -2.85
CA ALA A 143 -1.15 -10.64 -3.23
C ALA A 143 -1.07 -9.67 -2.04
N GLY A 144 -0.40 -8.52 -2.20
CA GLY A 144 -0.36 -7.51 -1.13
C GLY A 144 -1.73 -6.94 -0.73
N SER A 145 -2.72 -6.95 -1.62
CA SER A 145 -4.12 -6.60 -1.33
C SER A 145 -4.73 -7.58 -0.31
N GLU A 146 -4.35 -8.85 -0.36
CA GLU A 146 -4.77 -9.86 0.62
C GLU A 146 -4.23 -9.52 2.00
N VAL A 147 -2.93 -9.22 2.08
CA VAL A 147 -2.28 -8.80 3.33
C VAL A 147 -2.96 -7.55 3.89
N GLN A 148 -3.32 -6.59 3.03
CA GLN A 148 -4.03 -5.38 3.45
C GLN A 148 -5.43 -5.69 4.01
N PHE A 149 -6.22 -6.51 3.31
CA PHE A 149 -7.57 -6.87 3.75
C PHE A 149 -7.55 -7.71 5.04
N SER A 150 -6.62 -8.67 5.14
CA SER A 150 -6.39 -9.49 6.33
C SER A 150 -6.07 -8.62 7.55
N ARG A 151 -5.12 -7.69 7.42
CA ARG A 151 -4.75 -6.75 8.50
C ARG A 151 -5.87 -5.80 8.90
N ALA A 152 -6.80 -5.53 7.99
CA ALA A 152 -8.00 -4.76 8.27
C ALA A 152 -9.12 -5.58 8.93
N GLY A 153 -8.87 -6.86 9.25
CA GLY A 153 -9.85 -7.74 9.89
C GLY A 153 -10.94 -8.28 8.94
N LEU A 154 -10.78 -8.10 7.62
CA LEU A 154 -11.73 -8.57 6.61
C LEU A 154 -11.59 -10.07 6.32
N TYR A 155 -10.58 -10.71 6.91
CA TYR A 155 -10.45 -12.15 6.96
C TYR A 155 -9.89 -12.58 8.31
N GLN A 156 -10.65 -13.39 9.04
CA GLN A 156 -10.26 -13.96 10.32
C GLN A 156 -10.43 -15.48 10.27
N GLU A 157 -9.42 -16.23 10.73
CA GLU A 157 -9.43 -17.70 10.65
C GLU A 157 -10.65 -18.30 11.34
N ASN A 158 -10.97 -17.79 12.54
CA ASN A 158 -12.09 -18.25 13.37
C ASN A 158 -13.27 -17.27 13.37
N GLY A 159 -13.43 -16.46 12.32
CA GLY A 159 -14.41 -15.40 12.30
C GLY A 159 -14.93 -15.08 10.91
N GLU A 160 -15.19 -13.80 10.68
CA GLU A 160 -15.70 -13.35 9.40
C GLU A 160 -14.64 -13.48 8.29
N GLN A 161 -15.05 -14.09 7.19
CA GLN A 161 -14.23 -14.26 5.99
C GLN A 161 -14.94 -13.60 4.81
N CYS A 162 -14.50 -12.38 4.46
CA CYS A 162 -15.13 -11.62 3.37
C CYS A 162 -14.78 -12.19 1.98
N TYR A 163 -13.77 -13.06 1.87
CA TYR A 163 -13.32 -13.65 0.60
C TYR A 163 -12.83 -15.08 0.84
N LYS A 164 -12.69 -15.86 -0.23
CA LYS A 164 -12.07 -17.18 -0.18
C LYS A 164 -10.55 -17.02 -0.34
N ARG A 165 -9.78 -17.42 0.68
CA ARG A 165 -8.33 -17.28 0.70
C ARG A 165 -7.66 -18.51 0.11
N ILE A 166 -6.69 -18.30 -0.79
CA ILE A 166 -5.79 -19.34 -1.28
C ILE A 166 -4.44 -19.18 -0.59
N ILE A 167 -4.09 -20.14 0.27
CA ILE A 167 -2.81 -20.13 1.00
C ILE A 167 -1.71 -20.78 0.14
N ASN A 168 -2.01 -21.91 -0.47
CA ASN A 168 -1.09 -22.65 -1.32
C ASN A 168 -1.72 -22.90 -2.70
N LEU A 169 -1.14 -22.33 -3.75
CA LEU A 169 -1.65 -22.49 -5.12
C LEU A 169 -1.45 -23.92 -5.66
N TYR A 170 -0.54 -24.70 -5.07
CA TYR A 170 -0.26 -26.07 -5.49
C TYR A 170 -1.14 -27.11 -4.79
N ASP A 171 -1.88 -26.70 -3.76
CA ASP A 171 -2.92 -27.52 -3.15
C ASP A 171 -4.20 -27.42 -4.00
N LEU A 172 -4.28 -28.30 -5.01
CA LEU A 172 -5.39 -28.30 -5.96
C LEU A 172 -6.72 -28.60 -5.30
N ASP A 173 -6.74 -29.41 -4.23
CA ASP A 173 -7.96 -29.75 -3.52
C ASP A 173 -8.54 -28.55 -2.79
N SER A 174 -7.73 -27.89 -1.95
CA SER A 174 -8.19 -26.68 -1.25
C SER A 174 -8.55 -25.56 -2.22
N TYR A 175 -7.82 -25.42 -3.33
CA TYR A 175 -8.12 -24.38 -4.32
C TYR A 175 -9.44 -24.69 -5.05
N SER A 176 -9.67 -25.94 -5.45
CA SER A 176 -10.95 -26.36 -6.06
C SER A 176 -12.13 -26.17 -5.10
N ASP A 177 -11.92 -26.41 -3.81
CA ASP A 177 -12.93 -26.17 -2.78
C ASP A 177 -13.23 -24.69 -2.64
N ALA A 178 -12.24 -23.81 -2.76
CA ALA A 178 -12.46 -22.37 -2.77
C ALA A 178 -13.33 -21.91 -3.96
N PHE A 179 -13.14 -22.49 -5.15
CA PHE A 179 -14.03 -22.27 -6.30
C PHE A 179 -15.47 -22.68 -5.97
N TYR A 180 -15.64 -23.90 -5.45
CA TYR A 180 -16.95 -24.43 -5.09
C TYR A 180 -17.66 -23.58 -4.03
N GLN A 181 -16.98 -23.30 -2.92
CA GLN A 181 -17.51 -22.51 -1.82
C GLN A 181 -17.86 -21.09 -2.25
N ALA A 182 -17.13 -20.49 -3.21
CA ALA A 182 -17.50 -19.21 -3.79
C ALA A 182 -18.76 -19.33 -4.69
N ALA A 183 -18.85 -20.41 -5.47
CA ALA A 183 -19.96 -20.64 -6.39
C ALA A 183 -21.30 -20.80 -5.66
N ILE A 184 -21.31 -21.63 -4.62
CA ILE A 184 -22.50 -21.95 -3.83
C ILE A 184 -22.83 -20.92 -2.75
N GLN A 185 -21.95 -19.93 -2.52
CA GLN A 185 -22.19 -18.89 -1.53
C GLN A 185 -23.52 -18.19 -1.81
N ASP A 186 -24.34 -18.04 -0.77
CA ASP A 186 -25.59 -17.31 -0.85
C ASP A 186 -25.36 -15.86 -1.31
N LEU A 187 -26.29 -15.35 -2.13
CA LEU A 187 -26.17 -14.03 -2.74
C LEU A 187 -26.18 -12.91 -1.68
N ALA A 188 -26.96 -13.03 -0.60
CA ALA A 188 -26.99 -12.01 0.43
C ALA A 188 -25.65 -11.94 1.17
N ILE A 189 -25.05 -13.10 1.48
CA ILE A 189 -23.71 -13.16 2.11
C ILE A 189 -22.64 -12.62 1.17
N ARG A 190 -22.66 -13.00 -0.11
CA ARG A 190 -21.73 -12.51 -1.12
C ARG A 190 -21.75 -10.98 -1.22
N ARG A 191 -22.96 -10.40 -1.28
CA ARG A 191 -23.17 -8.94 -1.32
C ARG A 191 -22.70 -8.24 -0.05
N ALA A 192 -23.01 -8.80 1.12
CA ALA A 192 -22.57 -8.25 2.39
C ALA A 192 -21.04 -8.19 2.46
N ASN A 193 -20.37 -9.27 2.07
CA ASN A 193 -18.92 -9.38 2.03
C ASN A 193 -18.28 -8.42 1.02
N GLY A 194 -18.78 -8.42 -0.23
CA GLY A 194 -18.29 -7.52 -1.27
C GLY A 194 -18.44 -6.04 -0.89
N SER A 195 -19.55 -5.68 -0.24
CA SER A 195 -19.79 -4.32 0.25
C SER A 195 -18.78 -3.90 1.32
N LYS A 196 -18.39 -4.81 2.23
CA LYS A 196 -17.36 -4.53 3.24
C LYS A 196 -16.00 -4.27 2.60
N LEU A 197 -15.60 -5.10 1.64
CA LEU A 197 -14.36 -4.90 0.86
C LEU A 197 -14.39 -3.56 0.11
N HIS A 198 -15.52 -3.25 -0.55
CA HIS A 198 -15.71 -2.00 -1.27
C HIS A 198 -15.57 -0.76 -0.38
N LYS A 199 -16.23 -0.75 0.79
CA LYS A 199 -16.11 0.35 1.77
C LYS A 199 -14.68 0.55 2.25
N PHE A 200 -13.96 -0.55 2.48
CA PHE A 200 -12.55 -0.49 2.85
C PHE A 200 -11.70 0.13 1.74
N ILE A 201 -11.93 -0.25 0.48
CA ILE A 201 -11.21 0.29 -0.68
C ILE A 201 -11.45 1.80 -0.82
N LEU A 202 -12.72 2.25 -0.72
CA LEU A 202 -13.05 3.69 -0.77
C LEU A 202 -12.42 4.50 0.36
N SER A 203 -12.27 3.90 1.55
CA SER A 203 -11.65 4.56 2.71
C SER A 203 -10.12 4.57 2.66
N ASN A 204 -9.52 3.91 1.67
CA ASN A 204 -8.07 3.74 1.50
C ASN A 204 -7.68 3.91 0.03
N ASP A 205 -8.03 5.07 -0.51
CA ASP A 205 -7.75 5.46 -1.90
C ASP A 205 -6.28 5.90 -2.11
N ILE A 206 -5.98 6.28 -3.35
CA ILE A 206 -4.65 6.72 -3.75
C ILE A 206 -4.24 8.05 -3.10
N GLU A 207 -5.20 8.93 -2.80
CA GLU A 207 -4.94 10.22 -2.18
C GLU A 207 -4.55 10.07 -0.71
N LYS A 208 -5.22 9.17 0.01
CA LYS A 208 -4.81 8.83 1.37
C LYS A 208 -3.41 8.20 1.39
N TRP A 209 -3.11 7.33 0.43
CA TRP A 209 -1.77 6.74 0.31
C TRP A 209 -0.72 7.81 -0.02
N SER A 210 -0.99 8.69 -0.98
CA SER A 210 -0.04 9.74 -1.41
C SER A 210 0.22 10.73 -0.28
N ALA A 211 -0.82 11.18 0.42
CA ALA A 211 -0.70 12.06 1.58
C ALA A 211 0.09 11.42 2.71
N ALA A 212 -0.16 10.14 3.01
CA ALA A 212 0.59 9.42 4.04
C ALA A 212 2.05 9.18 3.66
N PHE A 213 2.34 8.88 2.39
CA PHE A 213 3.70 8.65 1.90
C PHE A 213 4.53 9.93 1.83
N LEU A 214 3.90 11.04 1.43
CA LEU A 214 4.52 12.36 1.33
C LEU A 214 4.48 13.16 2.63
N ASP A 215 3.93 12.61 3.72
CA ASP A 215 3.89 13.31 5.01
C ASP A 215 5.32 13.70 5.40
N PRO A 216 5.65 15.00 5.49
CA PRO A 216 6.99 15.47 5.83
C PRO A 216 7.48 14.98 7.19
N SER A 217 6.59 14.50 8.07
CA SER A 217 7.01 13.84 9.31
C SER A 217 7.81 12.55 9.07
N TRP A 218 7.78 11.98 7.86
CA TRP A 218 8.67 10.88 7.44
C TRP A 218 10.06 11.34 7.01
N THR A 219 10.23 12.60 6.61
CA THR A 219 11.56 13.12 6.25
C THR A 219 12.29 13.57 7.51
N HIS A 220 13.55 13.15 7.62
CA HIS A 220 14.41 13.54 8.75
C HIS A 220 15.37 14.60 8.26
N GLU A 221 14.98 15.87 8.44
CA GLU A 221 15.90 16.98 8.25
C GLU A 221 16.94 16.93 9.37
N VAL A 222 18.20 16.71 9.00
CA VAL A 222 19.33 16.62 9.94
C VAL A 222 20.22 17.83 9.73
N ILE A 223 20.29 18.70 10.74
CA ILE A 223 21.26 19.80 10.73
C ILE A 223 22.62 19.19 11.08
N ARG A 224 23.59 19.35 10.18
CA ARG A 224 24.98 18.98 10.43
C ARG A 224 25.70 20.16 11.07
N SER A 225 26.65 19.86 11.94
CA SER A 225 27.58 20.88 12.45
C SER A 225 28.38 21.46 11.28
N ILE A 226 28.23 22.76 11.05
CA ILE A 226 29.02 23.55 10.09
C ILE A 226 29.67 24.76 10.77
N GLU A 227 30.65 25.38 10.13
CA GLU A 227 31.21 26.68 10.53
C GLU A 227 30.40 27.78 9.83
N VAL A 228 29.74 28.65 10.59
CA VAL A 228 28.88 29.71 10.04
C VAL A 228 29.75 30.92 9.73
N LYS A 229 29.96 31.22 8.43
CA LYS A 229 30.84 32.32 7.98
C LYS A 229 30.09 33.40 7.20
N THR A 230 28.98 33.03 6.58
CA THR A 230 28.21 33.90 5.69
C THR A 230 26.78 34.08 6.21
N LEU A 231 26.11 35.14 5.75
CA LEU A 231 24.68 35.31 5.97
C LEU A 231 23.87 34.12 5.44
N GLU A 232 24.27 33.54 4.31
CA GLU A 232 23.60 32.38 3.72
C GLU A 232 23.67 31.15 4.63
N ASP A 233 24.83 30.87 5.24
CA ASP A 233 25.00 29.79 6.21
C ASP A 233 24.06 29.98 7.41
N PHE A 234 24.00 31.21 7.93
CA PHE A 234 23.16 31.55 9.07
C PHE A 234 21.67 31.38 8.75
N TYR A 235 21.19 31.95 7.64
CA TYR A 235 19.80 31.80 7.22
C TYR A 235 19.43 30.35 6.93
N THR A 236 20.35 29.56 6.37
CA THR A 236 20.15 28.14 6.15
C THR A 236 19.91 27.41 7.47
N ILE A 237 20.76 27.61 8.49
CA ILE A 237 20.56 27.00 9.82
C ILE A 237 19.23 27.46 10.44
N MET A 238 18.89 28.74 10.34
CA MET A 238 17.63 29.27 10.88
C MET A 238 16.40 28.63 10.21
N LEU A 239 16.41 28.49 8.88
CA LEU A 239 15.33 27.86 8.13
C LEU A 239 15.19 26.36 8.48
N GLN A 240 16.31 25.65 8.57
CA GLN A 240 16.31 24.24 8.98
C GLN A 240 15.78 24.08 10.41
N THR A 241 16.21 24.96 11.32
CA THR A 241 15.74 24.97 12.72
C THR A 241 14.24 25.22 12.79
N ARG A 242 13.71 26.19 12.04
CA ARG A 242 12.27 26.45 11.95
C ARG A 242 11.49 25.22 11.49
N ASN A 243 11.98 24.53 10.47
CA ASN A 243 11.33 23.31 9.96
C ASN A 243 11.35 22.20 11.01
N ILE A 244 12.47 21.99 11.70
CA ILE A 244 12.59 21.04 12.81
C ILE A 244 11.60 21.36 13.93
N ARG A 245 11.53 22.63 14.37
CA ARG A 245 10.56 23.07 15.38
C ARG A 245 9.12 22.75 14.97
N ARG A 246 8.76 23.03 13.70
CA ARG A 246 7.43 22.68 13.17
C ARG A 246 7.16 21.18 13.22
N GLN A 247 8.13 20.35 12.84
CA GLN A 247 8.00 18.89 12.89
C GLN A 247 7.83 18.35 14.32
N ILE A 248 8.54 18.95 15.30
CA ILE A 248 8.38 18.61 16.72
C ILE A 248 6.93 18.93 17.15
N VAL A 249 6.44 20.13 16.87
CA VAL A 249 5.07 20.56 17.21
C VAL A 249 4.03 19.64 16.58
N GLU A 250 4.15 19.33 15.28
CA GLU A 250 3.21 18.43 14.60
C GLU A 250 3.19 17.02 15.22
N ARG A 251 4.35 16.49 15.61
CA ARG A 251 4.42 15.18 16.28
C ARG A 251 3.75 15.22 17.65
N VAL A 252 3.99 16.26 18.45
CA VAL A 252 3.35 16.44 19.75
C VAL A 252 1.83 16.53 19.59
N LEU A 253 1.33 17.36 18.66
CA LEU A 253 -0.10 17.51 18.40
C LEU A 253 -0.78 16.23 17.90
N LYS A 254 -0.08 15.44 17.07
CA LYS A 254 -0.58 14.15 16.55
C LYS A 254 -0.42 12.99 17.56
N GLY A 255 0.17 13.22 18.73
CA GLY A 255 0.48 12.18 19.72
C GLY A 255 1.53 11.18 19.24
N PHE A 256 2.37 11.57 18.28
CA PHE A 256 3.47 10.73 17.80
C PHE A 256 4.71 10.89 18.69
N PRO A 257 5.46 9.81 18.95
CA PRO A 257 6.73 9.90 19.65
C PRO A 257 7.68 10.90 18.97
N VAL A 258 8.23 11.81 19.78
CA VAL A 258 9.31 12.71 19.37
C VAL A 258 10.60 11.91 19.36
N ARG A 259 11.31 11.93 18.23
CA ARG A 259 12.53 11.13 18.05
C ARG A 259 13.76 11.88 18.54
N SER A 260 14.74 11.17 19.11
CA SER A 260 15.96 11.74 19.69
C SER A 260 16.82 12.56 18.72
N HIS A 261 16.76 12.27 17.41
CA HIS A 261 17.55 12.97 16.39
C HIS A 261 17.20 14.46 16.23
N PHE A 262 15.99 14.90 16.65
CA PHE A 262 15.64 16.31 16.69
C PHE A 262 16.57 17.07 17.64
N GLY A 263 16.85 16.49 18.81
CA GLY A 263 17.77 17.05 19.79
C GLY A 263 19.20 17.13 19.26
N ILE A 264 19.66 16.11 18.53
CA ILE A 264 20.98 16.12 17.89
C ILE A 264 21.09 17.26 16.87
N SER A 265 20.07 17.47 16.05
CA SER A 265 20.07 18.52 15.02
C SER A 265 20.03 19.92 15.64
N LEU A 266 19.18 20.14 16.64
CA LEU A 266 19.14 21.42 17.36
C LEU A 266 20.44 21.69 18.12
N LYS A 267 21.07 20.64 18.68
CA LYS A 267 22.37 20.77 19.32
C LYS A 267 23.48 21.12 18.32
N ASN A 268 23.48 20.49 17.15
CA ASN A 268 24.41 20.84 16.08
C ASN A 268 24.25 22.29 15.62
N ALA A 269 23.01 22.77 15.48
CA ALA A 269 22.73 24.17 15.13
C ALA A 269 23.26 25.13 16.20
N LEU A 270 22.94 24.87 17.47
CA LEU A 270 23.42 25.64 18.61
C LEU A 270 24.96 25.68 18.67
N ASP A 271 25.61 24.52 18.56
CA ASP A 271 27.07 24.41 18.63
C ASP A 271 27.75 25.08 17.43
N SER A 272 27.11 25.07 16.26
CA SER A 272 27.57 25.80 15.07
C SER A 272 27.52 27.31 15.26
N LEU A 273 26.41 27.84 15.78
CA LEU A 273 26.26 29.28 16.05
C LEU A 273 27.19 29.75 17.16
N THR A 274 27.28 28.99 18.24
CA THR A 274 28.12 29.31 19.40
C THR A 274 29.60 29.38 19.02
N ARG A 275 30.08 28.44 18.20
CA ARG A 275 31.48 28.45 17.72
C ARG A 275 31.80 29.58 16.76
N SER A 276 30.79 30.12 16.08
CA SER A 276 30.94 31.26 15.17
C SER A 276 30.85 32.61 15.89
N CYS A 277 30.49 32.66 17.17
CA CYS A 277 30.49 33.89 17.96
C CYS A 277 31.92 34.33 18.32
N GLU A 278 32.14 35.63 18.50
CA GLU A 278 33.41 36.12 19.06
C GLU A 278 33.60 35.62 20.50
N ALA A 279 34.87 35.42 20.89
CA ALA A 279 35.22 34.85 22.18
C ALA A 279 34.55 35.60 23.35
N ASN A 280 33.81 34.85 24.18
CA ASN A 280 33.07 35.36 25.34
C ASN A 280 31.95 36.37 25.02
N THR A 281 31.41 36.35 23.80
CA THR A 281 30.26 37.19 23.41
C THR A 281 29.19 36.36 22.72
N THR A 282 28.03 36.97 22.48
CA THR A 282 26.95 36.48 21.60
C THR A 282 26.95 37.19 20.25
N MET A 283 28.03 37.92 19.94
CA MET A 283 28.19 38.64 18.69
C MET A 283 28.74 37.70 17.61
N ILE A 284 28.06 37.64 16.48
CA ILE A 284 28.49 36.90 15.29
C ILE A 284 28.74 37.86 14.13
N ASN A 285 29.90 37.72 13.47
CA ASN A 285 30.26 38.50 12.30
C ASN A 285 30.20 37.62 11.05
N LEU A 286 29.31 37.98 10.13
CA LEU A 286 29.02 37.18 8.94
C LEU A 286 29.35 37.98 7.68
N ARG A 287 30.00 37.34 6.71
CA ARG A 287 30.19 37.92 5.38
C ARG A 287 28.85 38.05 4.66
N THR A 288 28.63 39.16 3.97
CA THR A 288 27.40 39.40 3.19
C THR A 288 27.41 38.68 1.84
N SER A 289 28.59 38.33 1.33
CA SER A 289 28.80 37.61 0.08
C SER A 289 29.63 36.33 0.31
N SER A 290 29.44 35.35 -0.57
CA SER A 290 30.28 34.16 -0.65
C SER A 290 31.60 34.40 -1.38
N ASP A 291 31.74 35.54 -2.08
CA ASP A 291 32.98 35.98 -2.71
C ASP A 291 33.98 36.50 -1.65
N GLU A 292 35.11 35.81 -1.50
CA GLU A 292 36.13 36.15 -0.50
C GLU A 292 36.84 37.49 -0.76
N SER A 293 36.69 38.05 -1.96
CA SER A 293 37.24 39.36 -2.31
C SER A 293 36.45 40.54 -1.73
N ILE A 294 35.19 40.31 -1.33
CA ILE A 294 34.29 41.34 -0.79
C ILE A 294 34.35 41.29 0.74
N MET A 295 35.02 42.28 1.35
CA MET A 295 35.19 42.39 2.80
C MET A 295 34.06 43.16 3.49
N ASP A 296 32.82 42.78 3.20
CA ASP A 296 31.64 43.41 3.77
C ASP A 296 30.98 42.47 4.79
N TYR A 297 30.87 42.93 6.04
CA TYR A 297 30.46 42.11 7.17
C TYR A 297 29.22 42.69 7.84
N ALA A 298 28.34 41.80 8.29
CA ALA A 298 27.21 42.11 9.13
C ALA A 298 27.41 41.48 10.51
N SER A 299 27.30 42.30 11.56
CA SER A 299 27.42 41.89 12.96
C SER A 299 26.03 41.76 13.59
N PHE A 300 25.75 40.65 14.25
CA PHE A 300 24.48 40.40 14.94
C PHE A 300 24.74 39.97 16.38
N ASP A 301 23.95 40.47 17.33
CA ASP A 301 23.83 39.85 18.65
C ASP A 301 22.76 38.77 18.57
N ILE A 302 23.16 37.50 18.72
CA ILE A 302 22.27 36.34 18.59
C ILE A 302 21.94 35.69 19.93
N LYS A 303 22.06 36.43 21.03
CA LYS A 303 21.78 35.92 22.37
C LYS A 303 20.40 35.25 22.48
N ASN A 304 19.38 35.91 21.96
CA ASN A 304 18.00 35.41 22.03
C ASN A 304 17.86 34.07 21.30
N GLU A 305 18.49 33.91 20.13
CA GLU A 305 18.46 32.69 19.35
C GLU A 305 19.11 31.53 20.13
N LEU A 306 20.27 31.77 20.74
CA LEU A 306 20.97 30.77 21.57
C LEU A 306 20.12 30.34 22.78
N ASP A 307 19.49 31.30 23.47
CA ASP A 307 18.60 31.02 24.59
C ASP A 307 17.38 30.18 24.16
N GLU A 308 16.79 30.46 22.99
CA GLU A 308 15.68 29.67 22.45
C GLU A 308 16.10 28.24 22.07
N PHE A 309 17.32 28.02 21.55
CA PHE A 309 17.83 26.66 21.32
C PHE A 309 17.98 25.86 22.62
N GLU A 310 18.48 26.49 23.69
CA GLU A 310 18.59 25.82 24.99
C GLU A 310 17.21 25.46 25.56
N LYS A 311 16.20 26.32 25.38
CA LYS A 311 14.80 26.01 25.73
C LYS A 311 14.26 24.83 24.93
N ASP A 312 14.49 24.80 23.61
CA ASP A 312 14.05 23.68 22.77
C ASP A 312 14.70 22.35 23.21
N LEU A 313 16.00 22.37 23.50
CA LEU A 313 16.73 21.19 23.96
C LEU A 313 16.25 20.74 25.34
N SER A 314 15.94 21.67 26.23
CA SER A 314 15.33 21.38 27.53
C SER A 314 13.95 20.73 27.36
N PHE A 315 13.11 21.27 26.48
CA PHE A 315 11.81 20.70 26.14
C PHE A 315 11.91 19.27 25.59
N LEU A 316 12.89 19.01 24.71
CA LEU A 316 13.11 17.66 24.18
C LEU A 316 13.59 16.68 25.26
N LYS A 317 14.45 17.11 26.19
CA LYS A 317 14.85 16.31 27.36
C LYS A 317 13.67 16.01 28.27
N PHE A 318 12.79 16.99 28.47
CA PHE A 318 11.55 16.85 29.23
C PHE A 318 10.63 15.80 28.61
N ILE A 319 10.36 15.89 27.31
CA ILE A 319 9.49 14.94 26.59
C ILE A 319 10.06 13.52 26.64
N ALA A 320 11.38 13.39 26.60
CA ALA A 320 12.06 12.09 26.67
C ALA A 320 12.20 11.55 28.10
N SER A 321 11.80 12.31 29.13
CA SER A 321 11.88 11.88 30.53
C SER A 321 10.70 10.99 30.91
N ASP A 322 10.97 9.91 31.65
CA ASP A 322 9.92 9.07 32.25
C ASP A 322 9.22 9.74 33.45
N ASN A 323 9.63 10.95 33.84
CA ASN A 323 9.08 11.66 34.99
C ASN A 323 7.83 12.46 34.60
N VAL A 324 6.66 12.01 35.07
CA VAL A 324 5.34 12.60 34.75
C VAL A 324 5.05 13.90 35.55
N TYR A 325 5.88 14.27 36.52
CA TYR A 325 5.68 15.42 37.42
C TYR A 325 6.58 16.63 37.13
N ASN A 326 7.19 16.71 35.95
CA ASN A 326 8.15 17.75 35.58
C ASN A 326 7.52 19.03 35.00
N ILE A 327 6.19 19.10 34.80
CA ILE A 327 5.48 20.26 34.21
C ILE A 327 5.80 21.56 34.96
N GLU A 328 5.98 21.49 36.27
CA GLU A 328 6.29 22.64 37.13
C GLU A 328 7.64 23.31 36.79
N GLN A 329 8.55 22.63 36.09
CA GLN A 329 9.83 23.21 35.64
C GLN A 329 9.68 24.15 34.43
N PHE A 330 8.55 24.13 33.73
CA PHE A 330 8.29 24.95 32.53
C PHE A 330 7.34 26.11 32.77
N VAL A 331 6.64 26.11 33.92
CA VAL A 331 5.80 27.22 34.34
C VAL A 331 6.61 28.04 35.34
N ASP A 332 7.36 29.02 34.84
CA ASP A 332 8.00 30.02 35.69
C ASP A 332 6.90 30.87 36.33
N VAL A 333 6.37 30.43 37.47
CA VAL A 333 5.40 31.20 38.27
C VAL A 333 6.16 32.24 39.11
N SER A 334 6.95 33.07 38.43
CA SER A 334 7.46 34.33 38.99
C SER A 334 6.40 35.42 38.81
N LEU A 335 5.19 35.18 39.34
CA LEU A 335 4.26 36.27 39.66
C LEU A 335 4.81 36.93 40.93
N PHE A 336 5.49 38.05 40.73
CA PHE A 336 5.85 38.99 41.80
C PHE A 336 4.64 39.23 42.71
N LEU A 337 4.80 38.86 43.98
CA LEU A 337 3.99 39.36 45.10
C LEU A 337 4.62 40.65 45.64
#